data_AF-A0A497P6L7-F1
#
_entry.id   AF-A0A497P6L7-F1
#
_cell.length_a   1.000
_cell.length_b   1.000
_cell.length_c   1.000
_cell.angle_alpha   90.00
_cell.angle_beta   90.00
_cell.angle_gamma   90.00
#
_symmetry.space_group_name_H-M   'P 1'
#
loop_
_entity.id
_entity.type
_entity.pdbx_description
1 polymer ?
#
loop_
_entity_poly.entity_id
_entity_poly.type
_entity_poly.pdbx_seq_one_letter_code
_entity_poly.pdbx_strand_id
1 'polypeptide(L)'
;MWDVKTLKKVSVEVIGLEPPCPRCKKTRENVEKAITKLKKANVEFKVAKLNVASKETVKRYGALVPPAVAINGVVKIMGRVPEVGEIERILRKTIQDYM
;
A
#
# COMPACT_ATOMS: atom_id res chain seq x y z
N MET A 1 0.44 30.81 -15.21
CA MET A 1 -0.33 29.75 -15.87
C MET A 1 0.23 28.43 -15.33
N TRP A 2 -0.30 27.93 -14.22
CA TRP A 2 0.23 26.72 -13.59
C TRP A 2 -0.34 25.51 -14.32
N ASP A 3 0.51 24.83 -15.09
CA ASP A 3 0.30 23.49 -15.61
C ASP A 3 0.17 22.51 -14.43
N VAL A 4 -1.05 22.36 -13.92
CA VAL A 4 -1.38 21.30 -12.96
C VAL A 4 -1.47 20.00 -13.74
N LYS A 5 -0.30 19.44 -14.13
CA LYS A 5 -0.23 18.06 -14.59
C LYS A 5 -0.86 17.18 -13.51
N THR A 6 -2.01 16.60 -13.82
CA THR A 6 -2.77 15.71 -12.95
C THR A 6 -1.93 14.46 -12.64
N LEU A 7 -1.13 14.55 -11.57
CA LEU A 7 -0.45 13.39 -11.00
C LEU A 7 -1.52 12.51 -10.35
N LYS A 8 -1.73 11.32 -10.90
CA LYS A 8 -2.60 10.32 -10.27
C LYS A 8 -1.93 9.87 -8.97
N LYS A 9 -2.60 10.04 -7.83
CA LYS A 9 -2.05 9.69 -6.52
C LYS A 9 -2.57 8.34 -6.05
N VAL A 10 -1.67 7.46 -5.62
CA VAL A 10 -1.98 6.14 -5.06
C VAL A 10 -1.44 6.06 -3.64
N SER A 11 -2.32 5.96 -2.66
CA SER A 11 -1.95 5.73 -1.25
C SER A 11 -1.78 4.23 -1.01
N VAL A 12 -0.66 3.85 -0.41
CA VAL A 12 -0.36 2.46 -0.03
C VAL A 12 -0.09 2.42 1.46
N GLU A 13 -0.93 1.71 2.20
CA GLU A 13 -0.89 1.64 3.65
C GLU A 13 -0.48 0.22 4.06
N VAL A 14 0.69 0.11 4.69
CA VAL A 14 1.19 -1.16 5.23
C VAL A 14 0.78 -1.23 6.70
N ILE A 15 -0.13 -2.15 7.00
CA ILE A 15 -0.72 -2.35 8.32
C ILE A 15 -0.03 -3.53 8.98
N GLY A 16 0.66 -3.26 10.09
CA GLY A 16 1.44 -4.26 10.81
C GLY A 16 1.34 -4.11 12.32
N LEU A 17 2.06 -4.97 13.03
CA LEU A 17 2.21 -4.89 14.49
C LEU A 17 3.37 -3.97 14.85
N GLU A 18 3.31 -3.38 16.05
CA GLU A 18 4.48 -2.80 16.72
C GLU A 18 4.75 -3.57 18.03
N PRO A 19 5.96 -4.13 18.21
CA PRO A 19 7.13 -4.03 17.33
C PRO A 19 6.97 -4.78 15.99
N PRO A 20 7.63 -4.31 14.91
CA PRO A 20 7.48 -4.90 13.59
C PRO A 20 8.09 -6.31 13.54
N CYS A 21 7.25 -7.32 13.30
CA CYS A 21 7.70 -8.68 13.08
C CYS A 21 8.43 -8.82 11.71
N PRO A 22 9.27 -9.85 11.50
CA PRO A 22 10.01 -10.02 10.24
C PRO A 22 9.12 -10.07 8.99
N ARG A 23 7.90 -10.59 9.12
CA ARG A 23 6.89 -10.61 8.04
C ARG A 23 6.40 -9.20 7.66
N CYS A 24 6.18 -8.33 8.64
CA CYS A 24 5.79 -6.94 8.39
C CYS A 24 6.91 -6.16 7.69
N LYS A 25 8.17 -6.37 8.12
CA LYS A 25 9.34 -5.76 7.48
C LYS A 25 9.46 -6.18 6.02
N LYS A 26 9.36 -7.48 5.74
CA LYS A 26 9.43 -8.02 4.38
C LYS A 26 8.32 -7.48 3.47
N THR A 27 7.10 -7.37 4.00
CA THR A 27 5.95 -6.82 3.27
C THR A 27 6.22 -5.39 2.83
N ARG A 28 6.75 -4.55 3.74
CA ARG A 28 7.12 -3.17 3.44
C ARG A 28 8.21 -3.11 2.35
N GLU A 29 9.28 -3.90 2.48
CA GLU A 29 10.33 -3.96 1.46
C GLU A 29 9.78 -4.35 0.08
N ASN A 30 8.84 -5.29 0.03
CA ASN A 30 8.22 -5.72 -1.22
C ASN A 30 7.36 -4.60 -1.84
N VAL A 31 6.64 -3.83 -1.02
CA VAL A 31 5.87 -2.66 -1.45
C VAL A 31 6.79 -1.59 -2.03
N GLU A 32 7.90 -1.25 -1.35
CA GLU A 32 8.86 -0.25 -1.82
C GLU A 32 9.50 -0.65 -3.16
N LYS A 33 9.80 -1.95 -3.33
CA LYS A 33 10.29 -2.50 -4.60
C LYS A 33 9.25 -2.40 -5.73
N ALA A 34 8.00 -2.75 -5.44
CA ALA A 34 6.92 -2.67 -6.43
C ALA A 34 6.68 -1.22 -6.89
N ILE A 35 6.66 -0.27 -5.96
CA ILE A 35 6.53 1.16 -6.27
C ILE A 35 7.71 1.67 -7.09
N THR A 36 8.93 1.27 -6.75
CA THR A 36 10.13 1.66 -7.50
C THR A 36 10.08 1.21 -8.96
N LYS A 37 9.52 0.01 -9.24
CA LYS A 37 9.29 -0.46 -10.61
C LYS A 37 8.24 0.37 -11.35
N LEU A 38 7.24 0.89 -10.63
CA LEU A 38 6.16 1.70 -11.17
C LEU A 38 6.45 3.20 -11.21
N LYS A 39 7.61 3.66 -10.70
CA LYS A 39 8.04 5.09 -10.77
C LYS A 39 8.08 5.67 -12.19
N LYS A 40 8.16 4.83 -13.23
CA LYS A 40 8.08 5.26 -14.63
C LYS A 40 6.67 5.71 -15.05
N ALA A 41 5.63 5.33 -14.31
CA ALA A 41 4.29 5.83 -14.51
C ALA A 41 4.19 7.24 -13.92
N ASN A 42 3.42 8.14 -14.55
CA ASN A 42 3.17 9.49 -14.07
C ASN A 42 2.20 9.50 -12.85
N VAL A 43 2.56 8.74 -11.82
CA VAL A 43 1.75 8.37 -10.65
C VAL A 43 2.57 8.64 -9.39
N GLU A 44 1.96 9.34 -8.43
CA GLU A 44 2.55 9.59 -7.12
C GLU A 44 2.13 8.50 -6.14
N PHE A 45 3.06 7.70 -5.63
CA PHE A 45 2.79 6.69 -4.61
C PHE A 45 3.12 7.23 -3.21
N LYS A 46 2.15 7.18 -2.30
CA LYS A 46 2.32 7.57 -0.89
C LYS A 46 2.29 6.34 0.01
N VAL A 47 3.44 5.95 0.58
CA VAL A 47 3.52 4.82 1.51
C VAL A 47 3.31 5.30 2.95
N ALA A 48 2.34 4.73 3.65
CA ALA A 48 2.10 4.96 5.07
C ALA A 48 2.25 3.65 5.85
N LYS A 49 2.86 3.71 7.03
CA LYS A 49 2.87 2.60 7.99
C LYS A 49 1.75 2.84 8.99
N LEU A 50 0.86 1.87 9.14
CA LEU A 50 -0.20 1.88 10.14
C LEU A 50 -0.01 0.72 11.12
N ASN A 51 -0.38 0.95 12.37
CA ASN A 51 -0.41 -0.09 13.38
C ASN A 51 -1.81 -0.71 13.40
N VAL A 52 -1.89 -2.04 13.37
CA VAL A 52 -3.15 -2.78 13.44
C VAL A 52 -3.92 -2.51 14.73
N ALA A 53 -3.23 -2.19 15.83
CA ALA A 53 -3.83 -1.88 17.13
C ALA A 53 -4.18 -0.39 17.29
N SER A 54 -3.84 0.48 16.33
CA SER A 54 -4.19 1.90 16.41
C SER A 54 -5.70 2.10 16.24
N LYS A 55 -6.28 2.96 17.07
CA LYS A 55 -7.70 3.34 17.01
C LYS A 55 -8.13 3.78 15.60
N GLU A 56 -7.27 4.52 14.90
CA GLU A 56 -7.55 4.97 13.54
C GLU A 56 -7.65 3.79 12.55
N THR A 57 -6.71 2.86 12.59
CA THR A 57 -6.70 1.68 11.71
C THR A 57 -7.92 0.80 11.96
N VAL A 58 -8.23 0.52 13.24
CA VAL A 58 -9.39 -0.30 13.61
C VAL A 58 -10.70 0.39 13.22
N LYS A 59 -10.79 1.71 13.35
CA LYS A 59 -11.98 2.46 12.92
C LYS A 59 -12.17 2.44 11.39
N ARG A 60 -11.08 2.51 10.62
CA ARG A 60 -11.13 2.54 9.15
C ARG A 60 -11.33 1.16 8.53
N TYR A 61 -10.65 0.15 9.06
CA TYR A 61 -10.52 -1.16 8.43
C TYR A 61 -11.07 -2.32 9.27
N GLY A 62 -11.46 -2.07 10.52
CA GLY A 62 -11.89 -3.10 11.46
C GLY A 62 -10.72 -3.93 12.00
N ALA A 63 -11.05 -5.10 12.53
CA ALA A 63 -10.07 -6.08 12.97
C ALA A 63 -9.42 -6.75 11.76
N LEU A 64 -8.15 -6.42 11.50
CA LEU A 64 -7.36 -7.02 10.42
C LEU A 64 -6.36 -8.03 10.97
N VAL A 65 -6.02 -9.01 10.14
CA VAL A 65 -4.91 -9.93 10.43
C VAL A 65 -3.63 -9.38 9.80
N PRO A 66 -2.63 -8.96 10.59
CA PRO A 66 -1.37 -8.48 10.07
C PRO A 66 -0.47 -9.65 9.59
N PRO A 67 0.45 -9.41 8.64
CA PRO A 67 0.63 -8.18 7.87
C PRO A 67 -0.50 -7.98 6.84
N ALA A 68 -0.95 -6.73 6.69
CA ALA A 68 -1.95 -6.34 5.73
C ALA A 68 -1.48 -5.13 4.89
N VAL A 69 -1.99 -5.04 3.66
CA VAL A 69 -1.71 -3.95 2.73
C VAL A 69 -3.04 -3.42 2.21
N ALA A 70 -3.27 -2.13 2.45
CA ALA A 70 -4.36 -1.38 1.88
C ALA A 70 -3.84 -0.44 0.79
N ILE A 71 -4.63 -0.27 -0.27
CA ILE A 71 -4.34 0.63 -1.38
C ILE A 71 -5.56 1.52 -1.58
N ASN A 72 -5.37 2.84 -1.51
CA ASN A 72 -6.43 3.84 -1.56
C ASN A 72 -7.58 3.56 -0.57
N GLY A 73 -7.26 3.19 0.67
CA GLY A 73 -8.29 2.88 1.67
C GLY A 73 -8.98 1.53 1.49
N VAL A 74 -8.54 0.68 0.54
CA VAL A 74 -9.10 -0.66 0.32
C VAL A 74 -8.07 -1.72 0.67
N VAL A 75 -8.39 -2.60 1.63
CA VAL A 75 -7.52 -3.74 1.97
C VAL A 75 -7.49 -4.71 0.80
N LYS A 76 -6.29 -4.99 0.28
CA LYS A 76 -6.09 -5.92 -0.84
C LYS A 76 -5.44 -7.23 -0.39
N ILE A 77 -4.61 -7.17 0.64
CA ILE A 77 -3.88 -8.32 1.20
C ILE A 77 -3.98 -8.26 2.73
N MET A 78 -4.20 -9.42 3.37
CA MET A 78 -4.14 -9.57 4.83
C MET A 78 -3.65 -10.98 5.21
N GLY A 79 -3.03 -11.11 6.39
CA GLY A 79 -2.61 -12.39 6.97
C GLY A 79 -1.40 -13.07 6.32
N ARG A 80 -0.81 -12.49 5.27
CA ARG A 80 0.34 -13.07 4.56
C ARG A 80 1.27 -12.01 4.00
N VAL A 81 2.53 -12.40 3.72
CA VAL A 81 3.50 -11.55 3.05
C VAL A 81 3.27 -11.62 1.54
N PRO A 82 2.82 -10.55 0.88
CA PRO A 82 2.64 -10.54 -0.57
C PRO A 82 3.99 -10.48 -1.29
N GLU A 83 4.05 -11.07 -2.48
CA GLU A 83 5.21 -10.97 -3.37
C GLU A 83 5.23 -9.64 -4.13
N VAL A 84 6.42 -9.22 -4.56
CA VAL A 84 6.61 -7.95 -5.30
C VAL A 84 5.74 -7.89 -6.55
N GLY A 85 5.63 -9.01 -7.29
CA GLY A 85 4.84 -9.08 -8.52
C GLY A 85 3.33 -8.95 -8.28
N GLU A 86 2.83 -9.50 -7.17
CA GLU A 86 1.42 -9.38 -6.79
C GLU A 86 1.05 -7.93 -6.46
N ILE A 87 1.89 -7.27 -5.65
CA ILE A 87 1.71 -5.84 -5.30
C ILE A 87 1.72 -4.98 -6.56
N GLU A 88 2.68 -5.23 -7.46
CA GLU A 88 2.77 -4.52 -8.73
C GLU A 88 1.49 -4.68 -9.57
N ARG A 89 0.95 -5.89 -9.68
CA ARG A 89 -0.28 -6.17 -10.42
C ARG A 89 -1.48 -5.45 -9.82
N ILE A 90 -1.59 -5.41 -8.48
CA ILE A 90 -2.67 -4.70 -7.80
C ILE A 90 -2.54 -3.19 -8.04
N LEU A 91 -1.34 -2.62 -7.90
CA LEU A 91 -1.11 -1.19 -8.14
C LEU A 91 -1.40 -0.81 -9.60
N ARG A 92 -0.97 -1.62 -10.57
CA ARG A 92 -1.30 -1.43 -12.00
C ARG A 92 -2.80 -1.45 -12.23
N LYS A 93 -3.51 -2.42 -11.65
CA LYS A 93 -4.97 -2.52 -11.76
C LYS A 93 -5.66 -1.29 -11.16
N THR A 94 -5.19 -0.82 -10.00
CA THR A 94 -5.69 0.41 -9.38
C THR A 94 -5.45 1.64 -10.27
N ILE A 95 -4.29 1.76 -10.91
CA ILE A 95 -3.99 2.88 -11.83
C ILE A 95 -4.86 2.83 -13.09
N GLN A 96 -5.10 1.62 -13.60
CA GLN A 96 -5.94 1.37 -14.78
C GLN A 96 -7.41 1.66 -14.52
N ASP A 97 -7.91 1.44 -13.30
CA ASP A 97 -9.27 1.79 -12.89
C ASP A 97 -9.56 3.30 -12.99
N TYR A 98 -8.51 4.14 -12.93
CA TYR A 98 -8.62 5.60 -13.13
C TYR A 98 -8.47 6.05 -14.60
N MET A 99 -8.20 5.13 -15.54
CA MET A 99 -8.07 5.44 -16.99
C MET A 99 -9.33 5.02 -17.71
#